data_AF-A0A7W0EQQ0-F1
#
_entry.id   AF-A0A7W0EQQ0-F1
#
_cell.length_a   1.000
_cell.length_b   1.000
_cell.length_c   1.000
_cell.angle_alpha   90.00
_cell.angle_beta   90.00
_cell.angle_gamma   90.00
#
_symmetry.space_group_name_H-M   'P 1'
#
loop_
_entity.id
_entity.type
_entity.pdbx_description
1 polymer ?
#
loop_
_entity_poly.entity_id
_entity_poly.type
_entity_poly.pdbx_seq_one_letter_code
_entity_poly.pdbx_strand_id
1 'polypeptide(L)' 'MPEIAIELTYEKIIEAASKLSEDDKERLFFFLNKDYAKALDEMRKEAWKSHQQGESVQLRDLT' A
#
# COMPACT_ATOMS: atom_id res chain seq x y z
N MET A 1 24.37 28.06 8.55
CA MET A 1 24.19 26.70 8.00
C MET A 1 24.25 26.81 6.49
N PRO A 2 25.01 25.97 5.78
CA PRO A 2 24.89 25.91 4.33
C PRO A 2 23.50 25.37 3.97
N GLU A 3 22.77 26.09 3.12
CA GLU A 3 21.54 25.60 2.50
C GLU A 3 21.92 24.71 1.32
N ILE A 4 21.54 23.44 1.38
CA ILE A 4 21.68 22.50 0.26
C ILE A 4 20.35 22.53 -0.49
N ALA A 5 20.35 23.10 -1.69
CA ALA A 5 19.23 23.03 -2.62
C ALA A 5 19.38 21.79 -3.50
N ILE A 6 18.41 20.88 -3.45
CA ILE A 6 18.36 19.71 -4.33
C ILE A 6 17.33 19.99 -5.42
N GLU A 7 17.78 20.18 -6.65
CA GLU A 7 16.89 20.23 -7.82
C GLU A 7 16.48 18.80 -8.22
N LEU A 8 15.25 18.44 -7.85
CA LEU A 8 14.57 17.22 -8.28
C LEU A 8 13.61 17.56 -9.41
N THR A 9 13.91 17.09 -10.61
CA THR A 9 12.97 17.14 -11.73
C THR A 9 11.95 16.01 -11.60
N TYR A 10 10.82 16.15 -12.30
CA TYR A 10 9.78 15.12 -12.32
C TYR A 10 10.32 13.78 -12.82
N GLU A 11 11.18 13.79 -13.84
CA GLU A 11 11.80 12.58 -14.41
C GLU A 11 12.63 11.83 -13.38
N LYS A 12 13.39 12.55 -12.55
CA LYS A 12 14.19 11.94 -11.47
C LYS A 12 13.32 11.31 -10.39
N ILE A 13 12.14 11.87 -10.12
CA ILE A 13 11.18 11.28 -9.18
C ILE A 13 10.65 9.96 -9.74
N ILE A 14 10.28 9.93 -11.02
CA ILE A 14 9.81 8.70 -11.69
C ILE A 14 10.91 7.63 -11.75
N GLU A 15 12.15 8.03 -12.07
CA GLU A 15 13.30 7.12 -12.06
C GLU A 15 13.57 6.55 -10.66
N ALA A 16 13.45 7.37 -9.61
CA ALA A 16 13.59 6.90 -8.23
C ALA A 16 12.47 5.91 -7.86
N ALA A 17 11.22 6.22 -8.23
CA ALA A 17 10.07 5.35 -7.96
C ALA A 17 10.15 4.01 -8.69
N SER A 18 10.72 3.97 -9.91
CA SER A 18 10.85 2.72 -10.67
C SER A 18 11.83 1.72 -10.06
N LYS A 19 12.83 2.22 -9.31
CA LYS A 19 13.85 1.42 -8.61
C LYS A 19 13.39 0.87 -7.26
N LEU A 20 12.20 1.25 -6.80
CA LEU A 20 11.60 0.69 -5.57
C LEU A 20 11.29 -0.80 -5.75
N SER A 21 11.31 -1.54 -4.64
CA SER A 21 10.77 -2.91 -4.61
C SER A 21 9.26 -2.88 -4.89
N GLU A 22 8.67 -4.00 -5.30
CA GLU A 22 7.21 -4.06 -5.54
C GLU A 22 6.43 -3.73 -4.25
N ASP A 23 6.87 -4.23 -3.09
CA ASP A 23 6.31 -3.91 -1.78
C ASP A 23 6.36 -2.40 -1.48
N ASP A 24 7.47 -1.73 -1.80
CA ASP A 24 7.62 -0.30 -1.57
C ASP A 24 6.82 0.54 -2.58
N LYS A 25 6.67 0.07 -3.81
CA LYS A 25 5.76 0.68 -4.80
C LYS A 25 4.32 0.62 -4.33
N GLU A 26 3.89 -0.54 -3.81
CA GLU A 26 2.55 -0.70 -3.25
C GLU A 26 2.33 0.24 -2.05
N ARG A 27 3.29 0.31 -1.12
CA ARG A 27 3.23 1.27 -0.01
C ARG A 27 3.13 2.71 -0.48
N LEU A 28 3.93 3.09 -1.47
CA LEU A 28 3.91 4.44 -2.05
C LEU A 28 2.54 4.73 -2.69
N PHE A 29 1.97 3.77 -3.42
CA PHE A 29 0.65 3.90 -4.02
C PHE A 29 -0.41 4.22 -2.96
N PHE A 30 -0.51 3.42 -1.88
CA PHE A 30 -1.50 3.65 -0.83
C PHE A 30 -1.23 4.92 -0.01
N PHE A 31 0.04 5.32 0.15
CA PHE A 31 0.39 6.58 0.80
C PHE A 31 -0.13 7.79 0.02
N LEU A 32 0.03 7.79 -1.30
CA LEU A 32 -0.44 8.86 -2.18
C LEU A 32 -1.97 8.82 -2.36
N ASN A 33 -2.55 7.62 -2.37
CA ASN A 33 -3.97 7.39 -2.66
C ASN A 33 -4.75 7.00 -1.39
N LYS A 34 -5.05 8.00 -0.56
CA LYS A 34 -5.67 7.80 0.77
C LYS A 34 -7.03 7.08 0.72
N ASP A 35 -7.83 7.31 -0.31
CA ASP A 35 -9.15 6.67 -0.44
C ASP A 35 -9.02 5.17 -0.67
N TYR A 36 -8.05 4.75 -1.48
CA TYR A 36 -7.73 3.34 -1.67
C TYR A 36 -7.18 2.70 -0.40
N ALA A 37 -6.33 3.42 0.35
CA ALA A 37 -5.83 2.93 1.64
C ALA A 37 -6.96 2.75 2.66
N LYS A 38 -7.94 3.67 2.68
CA LYS A 38 -9.13 3.59 3.52
C LYS A 38 -10.00 2.39 3.13
N ALA A 39 -10.26 2.20 1.84
CA ALA A 39 -11.03 1.06 1.35
C ALA A 39 -10.37 -0.28 1.72
N LEU A 40 -9.04 -0.38 1.60
CA LEU A 40 -8.29 -1.57 2.00
C LEU A 40 -8.41 -1.86 3.50
N ASP A 41 -8.37 -0.81 4.34
CA ASP A 41 -8.57 -0.95 5.79
C ASP A 41 -10.00 -1.40 6.14
N GLU A 42 -11.01 -0.90 5.44
CA GLU A 42 -12.41 -1.32 5.59
C GLU A 42 -12.58 -2.80 5.21
N MET A 43 -12.05 -3.21 4.06
CA MET A 43 -12.05 -4.62 3.63
C MET A 43 -11.39 -5.54 4.66
N ARG A 44 -10.26 -5.12 5.24
CA ARG A 44 -9.58 -5.87 6.29
C ARG A 44 -10.44 -6.03 7.55
N LYS A 45 -11.13 -4.96 7.98
CA LYS A 45 -12.03 -5.00 9.14
C LYS A 45 -13.22 -5.93 8.92
N GLU A 46 -13.81 -5.87 7.74
CA GLU A 46 -14.93 -6.74 7.37
C GLU A 46 -14.50 -8.21 7.33
N ALA A 47 -13.37 -8.51 6.69
CA ALA A 47 -12.83 -9.87 6.66
C ALA A 47 -12.56 -10.40 8.08
N TRP A 48 -12.00 -9.57 8.96
CA TRP A 48 -11.77 -9.95 10.36
C TRP A 48 -13.07 -10.21 11.12
N LYS A 49 -14.09 -9.36 10.90
CA LYS A 49 -15.41 -9.53 11.49
C LYS A 49 -16.07 -10.84 11.04
N SER A 50 -16.07 -11.13 9.73
CA SER A 50 -16.60 -12.39 9.21
C SER A 50 -15.85 -13.60 9.73
N HIS A 51 -14.52 -13.50 9.90
CA HIS A 51 -13.73 -14.56 10.56
C HIS A 51 -14.18 -14.81 12.00
N GLN A 52 -14.37 -13.76 12.80
CA GLN A 52 -14.88 -13.87 14.17
C GLN A 52 -16.30 -14.44 14.24
N GLN A 53 -17.12 -14.21 13.21
CA GLN A 53 -18.47 -14.74 13.09
C GLN A 53 -18.50 -16.19 12.57
N GLY A 54 -17.35 -16.78 12.21
CA GLY A 54 -17.26 -18.13 11.65
C GLY A 54 -17.69 -18.22 10.19
N GLU A 55 -17.84 -17.09 9.51
CA GLU A 55 -18.23 -16.99 8.10
C GLU A 55 -17.02 -17.08 7.14
N SER A 56 -15.80 -17.18 7.68
CA SER A 56 -14.58 -17.40 6.90
C SER A 56 -14.35 -18.88 6.59
N VAL A 57 -13.85 -19.16 5.39
CA VAL A 57 -13.41 -20.51 4.99
C VAL A 57 -11.92 -20.69 5.31
N GLN A 58 -11.51 -21.87 5.78
CA GLN A 58 -10.07 -22.12 5.95
C GLN A 58 -9.42 -22.36 4.59
N LEU A 59 -8.18 -21.88 4.44
CA LEU A 59 -7.46 -22.00 3.18
C LEU A 59 -7.29 -23.46 2.73
N ARG A 60 -7.13 -24.39 3.67
CA ARG A 60 -7.00 -25.83 3.42
C ARG A 60 -8.28 -26.49 2.90
N ASP A 61 -9.43 -25.84 3.07
CA ASP A 61 -10.73 -26.35 2.63
C ASP A 61 -11.04 -25.91 1.18
N LEU A 62 -10.14 -25.11 0.57
CA LEU A 62 -10.25 -24.59 -0.80
C LEU A 62 -9.37 -25.35 -1.82
N THR A 63 -8.66 -26.39 -1.38
CA THR A 63 -7.76 -27.25 -2.17
C THR A 63 -8.23 -28.69 -2.16
#